data_AF-A0A701VBN2-F1
#
_entry.id   AF-A0A701VBN2-F1
#
_cell.length_a   1.000
_cell.length_b   1.000
_cell.length_c   1.000
_cell.angle_alpha   90.00
_cell.angle_beta   90.00
_cell.angle_gamma   90.00
#
_symmetry.space_group_name_H-M   'P 1'
#
loop_
_entity.id
_entity.type
_entity.pdbx_description
1 polymer ?
#
loop_
_entity_poly.entity_id
_entity_poly.type
_entity_poly.pdbx_seq_one_letter_code
_entity_poly.pdbx_strand_id
1 'polypeptide(L)'
;ALYVNGGNFSAQNTVLEGTAGRNNVGAKLSGNINVTQGNLAVTGTIYYRNGDKFTGLLAGSGLNVNVSHGSLNLTGQALAHPDVAGGCVSTPSGNNVVGLNLTNATLSAGNASLKGSSVY
;
A
#
# COMPACT_ATOMS: atom_id res chain seq x y z
N ALA A 1 2.51 2.57 -10.55
CA ALA A 1 3.00 2.09 -9.24
C ALA A 1 3.69 3.25 -8.55
N LEU A 2 3.57 3.36 -7.23
CA LEU A 2 4.28 4.35 -6.43
C LEU A 2 5.39 3.67 -5.63
N TYR A 3 6.57 4.29 -5.56
CA TYR A 3 7.62 3.87 -4.63
C TYR A 3 8.14 5.06 -3.85
N VAL A 4 8.08 4.97 -2.52
CA VAL A 4 8.61 5.97 -1.60
C VAL A 4 9.65 5.29 -0.73
N ASN A 5 10.87 5.82 -0.74
CA ASN A 5 11.97 5.31 0.08
C ASN A 5 12.45 6.42 1.02
N GLY A 6 11.79 6.50 2.17
CA GLY A 6 11.92 7.58 3.13
C GLY A 6 11.37 8.91 2.62
N GLY A 7 11.51 9.93 3.46
CA GLY A 7 11.12 11.31 3.14
C GLY A 7 10.63 12.08 4.35
N ASN A 8 10.66 13.41 4.25
CA ASN A 8 10.09 14.31 5.24
C ASN A 8 8.94 15.09 4.60
N PHE A 9 7.75 14.99 5.17
CA PHE A 9 6.56 15.68 4.72
C PHE A 9 6.09 16.68 5.77
N SER A 10 5.83 17.92 5.36
CA SER A 10 5.45 19.03 6.26
C SER A 10 4.13 19.71 5.84
N ALA A 11 3.44 19.18 4.83
CA ALA A 11 2.14 19.67 4.42
C ALA A 11 1.05 19.25 5.42
N GLN A 12 0.00 20.07 5.59
CA GLN A 12 -1.14 19.75 6.47
C GLN A 12 -1.79 18.40 6.14
N ASN A 13 -1.80 18.03 4.86
CA ASN A 13 -2.21 16.71 4.39
C ASN A 13 -1.27 16.28 3.26
N THR A 14 -0.65 15.11 3.42
CA THR A 14 0.13 14.45 2.38
C THR A 14 -0.65 13.25 1.88
N VAL A 15 -0.97 13.23 0.58
CA VAL A 15 -1.71 12.14 -0.06
C VAL A 15 -0.80 11.52 -1.12
N LEU A 16 -0.55 10.21 -1.00
CA LEU A 16 0.33 9.46 -1.88
C LEU A 16 -0.42 8.27 -2.47
N GLU A 17 -0.55 8.24 -3.80
CA GLU A 17 -1.37 7.22 -4.46
C GLU A 17 -0.56 6.47 -5.52
N GLY A 18 -0.62 5.15 -5.48
CA GLY A 18 0.02 4.27 -6.43
C GLY A 18 -0.93 3.22 -6.94
N THR A 19 -1.18 3.21 -8.25
CA THR A 19 -1.90 2.12 -8.92
C THR A 19 -0.95 1.35 -9.84
N ALA A 20 -1.02 0.03 -9.81
CA ALA A 20 -0.25 -0.84 -10.70
C ALA A 20 -1.14 -1.90 -11.37
N GLY A 21 -0.71 -2.35 -12.55
CA GLY A 21 -1.33 -3.48 -13.26
C GLY A 21 -0.34 -4.57 -13.71
N ARG A 22 0.96 -4.27 -13.80
CA ARG A 22 2.01 -5.24 -14.20
C ARG A 22 3.14 -5.40 -13.18
N ASN A 23 3.37 -4.40 -12.33
CA ASN A 23 4.51 -4.41 -11.41
C ASN A 23 4.21 -5.11 -10.08
N ASN A 24 3.08 -5.82 -10.01
CA ASN A 24 2.61 -6.63 -8.88
C ASN A 24 2.45 -5.92 -7.53
N VAL A 25 2.86 -4.66 -7.42
CA VAL A 25 2.76 -3.82 -6.22
C VAL A 25 2.15 -2.47 -6.59
N GLY A 26 1.04 -2.10 -5.95
CA GLY A 26 0.38 -0.81 -6.18
C GLY A 26 1.20 0.37 -5.68
N ALA A 27 1.54 0.32 -4.40
CA ALA A 27 2.48 1.23 -3.76
C ALA A 27 3.45 0.46 -2.85
N LYS A 28 4.71 0.91 -2.81
CA LYS A 28 5.73 0.41 -1.90
C LYS A 28 6.29 1.56 -1.05
N LEU A 29 6.31 1.38 0.25
CA LEU A 29 6.94 2.31 1.20
C LEU A 29 8.16 1.63 1.82
N SER A 30 9.29 2.31 1.96
CA SER A 30 10.50 1.77 2.59
C SER A 30 11.25 2.89 3.30
N GLY A 31 12.22 2.54 4.16
CA GLY A 31 13.03 3.52 4.87
C GLY A 31 12.23 4.38 5.86
N ASN A 32 12.81 5.51 6.25
CA ASN A 32 12.26 6.40 7.28
C ASN A 32 11.40 7.50 6.67
N ILE A 33 10.09 7.46 6.91
CA ILE A 33 9.11 8.47 6.50
C ILE A 33 8.69 9.26 7.73
N ASN A 34 8.98 10.56 7.75
CA ASN A 34 8.59 11.46 8.83
C ASN A 34 7.56 12.48 8.34
N VAL A 35 6.49 12.65 9.11
CA VAL A 35 5.48 13.68 8.90
C VAL A 35 5.48 14.56 10.15
N THR A 36 6.07 15.76 10.02
CA THR A 36 6.30 16.66 11.16
C THR A 36 5.05 17.48 11.50
N GLN A 37 4.21 17.70 10.51
CA GLN A 37 2.94 18.43 10.61
C GLN A 37 1.92 17.74 9.70
N GLY A 38 0.72 17.48 10.19
CA GLY A 38 -0.40 17.06 9.36
C GLY A 38 -0.58 15.55 9.17
N ASN A 39 -1.54 15.21 8.30
CA ASN A 39 -1.92 13.82 8.05
C ASN A 39 -1.10 13.20 6.92
N LEU A 40 -0.86 11.89 7.00
CA LEU A 40 -0.33 11.10 5.89
C LEU A 40 -1.39 10.08 5.46
N ALA A 41 -1.80 10.14 4.20
CA ALA A 41 -2.64 9.14 3.56
C ALA A 41 -1.88 8.47 2.41
N VAL A 42 -1.79 7.15 2.43
CA VAL A 42 -1.19 6.37 1.35
C VAL A 42 -2.18 5.34 0.84
N THR A 43 -2.39 5.32 -0.46
CA THR A 43 -3.21 4.30 -1.14
C THR A 43 -2.37 3.54 -2.16
N GLY A 44 -2.27 2.24 -1.98
CA GLY A 44 -1.68 1.31 -2.94
C GLY A 44 -2.75 0.40 -3.53
N THR A 45 -2.96 0.48 -4.85
CA THR A 45 -3.93 -0.35 -5.57
C THR A 45 -3.23 -1.20 -6.62
N ILE A 46 -3.50 -2.50 -6.61
CA ILE A 46 -3.04 -3.45 -7.64
C ILE A 46 -4.24 -4.11 -8.29
N TYR A 47 -4.19 -4.29 -9.62
CA TYR A 47 -5.11 -5.17 -10.34
C TYR A 47 -4.38 -6.48 -10.67
N TYR A 48 -4.80 -7.60 -10.09
CA TYR A 48 -4.16 -8.89 -10.38
C TYR A 48 -4.55 -9.38 -11.79
N ARG A 49 -3.62 -10.03 -12.49
CA ARG A 49 -3.78 -10.43 -13.91
C ARG A 49 -3.32 -11.85 -14.23
N ASN A 50 -2.84 -12.61 -13.26
CA ASN A 50 -2.40 -14.00 -13.38
C ASN A 50 -2.23 -14.62 -11.97
N GLY A 51 -1.61 -15.80 -11.86
CA GLY A 51 -1.35 -16.48 -10.59
C GLY A 51 -0.15 -15.98 -9.78
N ASP A 52 0.50 -14.88 -10.17
CA ASP A 52 1.66 -14.31 -9.45
C ASP A 52 1.26 -13.75 -8.08
N LYS A 53 2.27 -13.29 -7.32
CA LYS A 53 2.06 -12.58 -6.06
C LYS A 53 1.75 -11.11 -6.33
N PHE A 54 0.65 -10.61 -5.79
CA PHE A 54 0.20 -9.22 -5.91
C PHE A 54 0.03 -8.58 -4.53
N THR A 55 0.41 -7.32 -4.39
CA THR A 55 0.23 -6.55 -3.16
C THR A 55 -0.28 -5.14 -3.44
N GLY A 56 -1.37 -4.71 -2.81
CA GLY A 56 -1.87 -3.34 -2.96
C GLY A 56 -0.86 -2.33 -2.43
N LEU A 57 -0.60 -2.38 -1.12
CA LEU A 57 0.38 -1.56 -0.42
C LEU A 57 1.38 -2.45 0.32
N LEU A 58 2.66 -2.32 -0.02
CA LEU A 58 3.76 -3.12 0.52
C LEU A 58 4.72 -2.27 1.36
N ALA A 59 4.91 -2.66 2.62
CA ALA A 59 6.07 -2.28 3.40
C ALA A 59 7.31 -3.02 2.87
N GLY A 60 8.26 -2.27 2.33
CA GLY A 60 9.59 -2.76 2.01
C GLY A 60 10.53 -2.67 3.22
N SER A 61 11.79 -3.05 2.98
CA SER A 61 12.80 -3.20 4.05
C SER A 61 12.93 -1.93 4.90
N GLY A 62 12.89 -2.12 6.23
CA GLY A 62 13.12 -1.08 7.22
C GLY A 62 12.13 0.08 7.15
N LEU A 63 10.86 -0.17 6.80
CA LEU A 63 9.84 0.87 6.83
C LEU A 63 9.60 1.36 8.27
N ASN A 64 9.95 2.60 8.52
CA ASN A 64 9.61 3.32 9.75
C ASN A 64 8.79 4.55 9.37
N VAL A 65 7.54 4.64 9.81
CA VAL A 65 6.68 5.80 9.59
C VAL A 65 6.46 6.50 10.93
N ASN A 66 6.81 7.78 10.99
CA ASN A 66 6.58 8.61 12.17
C ASN A 66 5.72 9.83 11.79
N VAL A 67 4.49 9.87 12.26
CA VAL A 67 3.56 11.00 12.13
C VAL A 67 3.47 11.69 13.48
N SER A 68 4.21 12.79 13.65
CA SER A 68 4.34 13.48 14.94
C SER A 68 3.03 14.15 15.37
N HIS A 69 2.30 14.73 14.42
CA HIS A 69 1.05 15.45 14.66
C HIS A 69 0.06 15.16 13.54
N GLY A 70 -1.01 14.43 13.83
CA GLY A 70 -2.05 14.08 12.85
C GLY A 70 -2.32 12.57 12.80
N SER A 71 -2.89 12.14 11.68
CA SER A 71 -3.32 10.76 11.44
C SER A 71 -2.50 10.09 10.34
N LEU A 72 -2.20 8.81 10.54
CA LEU A 72 -1.66 7.92 9.52
C LEU A 72 -2.80 7.07 8.92
N ASN A 73 -3.01 7.17 7.63
CA ASN A 73 -3.99 6.35 6.90
C ASN A 73 -3.26 5.53 5.83
N LEU A 74 -3.22 4.21 6.00
CA LEU A 74 -2.63 3.30 5.01
C LEU A 74 -3.73 2.41 4.43
N THR A 75 -3.93 2.51 3.12
CA THR A 75 -4.92 1.72 2.38
C THR A 75 -4.21 0.89 1.32
N GLY A 76 -4.38 -0.42 1.39
CA GLY A 76 -3.89 -1.37 0.40
C GLY A 76 -5.05 -2.15 -0.22
N GLN A 77 -5.19 -2.09 -1.54
CA GLN A 77 -6.25 -2.73 -2.29
C GLN A 77 -5.67 -3.64 -3.37
N ALA A 78 -6.11 -4.88 -3.39
CA ALA A 78 -5.83 -5.81 -4.46
C ALA A 78 -7.14 -6.23 -5.12
N LEU A 79 -7.37 -5.70 -6.34
CA LEU A 79 -8.60 -5.77 -7.09
C LEU A 79 -8.48 -6.75 -8.26
N ALA A 80 -9.61 -7.30 -8.71
CA ALA A 80 -9.66 -8.08 -9.93
C ALA A 80 -9.48 -7.17 -11.13
N HIS A 81 -8.57 -7.53 -12.03
CA HIS A 81 -8.51 -6.83 -13.29
C HIS A 81 -9.82 -7.06 -14.07
N PRO A 82 -10.36 -6.05 -14.78
CA PRO A 82 -11.58 -6.18 -15.57
C PRO A 82 -11.57 -7.38 -16.51
N ASP A 83 -10.42 -7.65 -17.16
CA ASP A 83 -10.24 -8.79 -18.07
C ASP A 83 -10.27 -10.16 -17.37
N VAL A 84 -10.04 -10.20 -16.05
CA VAL A 84 -10.10 -11.42 -15.22
C VAL A 84 -11.54 -11.74 -14.84
N ALA A 85 -12.38 -10.71 -14.66
CA ALA A 85 -13.81 -10.89 -14.40
C ALA A 85 -14.54 -11.63 -15.54
N GLY A 86 -13.97 -11.64 -16.75
CA GLY A 86 -14.44 -12.41 -17.90
C GLY A 86 -14.00 -13.88 -17.96
N GLY A 87 -13.34 -14.41 -16.92
CA GLY A 87 -12.97 -15.84 -16.82
C GLY A 87 -11.72 -16.28 -17.62
N CYS A 88 -10.99 -15.34 -18.22
CA CYS A 88 -9.82 -15.64 -19.06
C CYS A 88 -8.51 -15.86 -18.26
N VAL A 89 -8.52 -15.63 -16.95
CA VAL A 89 -7.31 -15.65 -16.13
C VAL A 89 -7.50 -16.55 -14.92
N SER A 90 -6.54 -17.44 -14.68
CA SER A 90 -6.50 -18.31 -13.51
C SER A 90 -6.56 -17.50 -12.23
N THR A 91 -7.52 -17.83 -11.35
CA THR A 91 -7.61 -17.24 -10.01
C THR A 91 -6.33 -17.53 -9.23
N PRO A 92 -5.61 -16.52 -8.72
CA PRO A 92 -4.49 -16.74 -7.79
C PRO A 92 -4.92 -17.63 -6.62
N SER A 93 -3.99 -18.43 -6.08
CA SER A 93 -4.21 -19.07 -4.80
C SER A 93 -4.40 -18.00 -3.71
N GLY A 94 -5.26 -18.25 -2.72
CA GLY A 94 -5.71 -17.23 -1.75
C GLY A 94 -4.59 -16.49 -0.99
N ASN A 95 -3.39 -17.05 -0.91
CA ASN A 95 -2.24 -16.43 -0.23
C ASN A 95 -1.36 -15.56 -1.15
N ASN A 96 -1.63 -15.50 -2.45
CA ASN A 96 -0.81 -14.75 -3.41
C ASN A 96 -1.27 -13.30 -3.56
N VAL A 97 -2.45 -12.93 -3.07
CA VAL A 97 -3.02 -11.59 -3.26
C VAL A 97 -3.25 -10.93 -1.91
N VAL A 98 -2.49 -9.88 -1.63
CA VAL A 98 -2.54 -9.19 -0.33
C VAL A 98 -2.95 -7.73 -0.54
N GLY A 99 -3.97 -7.25 0.17
CA GLY A 99 -4.33 -5.83 0.12
C GLY A 99 -3.24 -4.95 0.72
N LEU A 100 -2.96 -5.15 2.00
CA LEU A 100 -1.99 -4.39 2.79
C LEU A 100 -1.00 -5.33 3.46
N ASN A 101 0.29 -5.18 3.17
CA ASN A 101 1.37 -5.94 3.80
C ASN A 101 2.29 -4.98 4.58
N LEU A 102 2.31 -5.11 5.90
CA LEU A 102 3.12 -4.30 6.82
C LEU A 102 4.15 -5.13 7.60
N THR A 103 4.56 -6.28 7.07
CA THR A 103 5.57 -7.14 7.73
C THR A 103 6.84 -6.35 8.03
N ASN A 104 7.27 -6.38 9.29
CA ASN A 104 8.46 -5.67 9.82
C ASN A 104 8.41 -4.14 9.66
N ALA A 105 7.22 -3.53 9.56
CA ALA A 105 7.08 -2.08 9.60
C ALA A 105 6.94 -1.57 11.04
N THR A 106 7.56 -0.44 11.35
CA THR A 106 7.31 0.32 12.58
C THR A 106 6.49 1.56 12.24
N LEU A 107 5.31 1.69 12.84
CA LEU A 107 4.41 2.81 12.64
C LEU A 107 4.19 3.54 13.97
N SER A 108 4.48 4.83 13.99
CA SER A 108 4.29 5.72 15.13
C SER A 108 3.38 6.86 14.70
N ALA A 109 2.17 6.93 15.25
CA ALA A 109 1.20 7.99 15.01
C ALA A 109 0.24 8.09 16.20
N GLY A 110 -0.26 9.30 16.47
CA GLY A 110 -1.31 9.48 17.50
C GLY A 110 -2.62 8.78 17.15
N ASN A 111 -2.95 8.75 15.85
CA ASN A 111 -4.08 8.00 15.31
C ASN A 111 -3.64 7.27 14.03
N ALA A 112 -4.03 6.00 13.89
CA ALA A 112 -3.73 5.19 12.71
C ALA A 112 -4.98 4.47 12.20
N SER A 113 -5.23 4.54 10.89
CA SER A 113 -6.23 3.73 10.18
C SER A 113 -5.52 2.87 9.13
N LEU A 114 -5.61 1.56 9.29
CA LEU A 114 -4.96 0.58 8.42
C LEU A 114 -6.03 -0.28 7.77
N LYS A 115 -6.13 -0.21 6.44
CA LYS A 115 -7.15 -0.93 5.67
C LYS A 115 -6.50 -1.75 4.57
N GLY A 116 -6.62 -3.07 4.68
CA GLY A 116 -6.27 -4.01 3.62
C GLY A 116 -7.53 -4.64 3.05
N SER A 117 -7.63 -4.72 1.73
CA SER A 117 -8.67 -5.49 1.04
C SER A 117 -8.06 -6.25 -0.13
N SER A 118 -8.40 -7.53 -0.23
CA SER A 118 -8.15 -8.40 -1.37
C SER A 118 -9.49 -8.86 -1.94
N VAL A 119 -9.51 -9.18 -3.23
CA VAL A 119 -10.63 -9.88 -3.89
C VAL A 119 -10.89 -11.31 -3.40
N TYR A 120 -9.98 -11.87 -2.60
CA TYR A 120 -10.06 -13.19 -2.00
C TYR A 120 -10.10 -13.06 -0.48
#